data_AF-A0A965FZR7-F1
#
_entry.id   AF-A0A965FZR7-F1
#
_cell.length_a   1.000
_cell.length_b   1.000
_cell.length_c   1.000
_cell.angle_alpha   90.00
_cell.angle_beta   90.00
_cell.angle_gamma   90.00
#
_symmetry.space_group_name_H-M   'P 1'
#
loop_
_entity.id
_entity.type
_entity.pdbx_description
1 polymer ?
#
loop_
_entity_poly.entity_id
_entity_poly.type
_entity_poly.pdbx_seq_one_letter_code
_entity_poly.pdbx_strand_id
1 'polypeptide(L)'
;MLAANDNLRATLLSGIKDGLVGQNRLKEPATWPKVYAELAKHPSNEVRSSARQIAVTFGNASALDQLRATLLNPKAPVPERARVLANLAQIHDKESLPAILALAKAGTMRGPAVVALGQYDDPRIAPLLIQFIVDEDKGVRSLALNTLAGRAESSRALLAAIDAGKFKKDVLSAPLASKIRGFNDAKMNAWLEKNWGTVNASSEAKTKAIANYKKFLGTNAILSADVKRGRELFRGSCGLCHQLFGTGGEIGPHLTGGYTDLEYLLQNIMDPNAVIGKDYQLVYITLKDGSLQAGIISAENESTLTLKVPGAPAPVVIAKDQIKTRVVSPNSLMPEGLLNGLEEPDVRSLFLYLRQTSEPK
;
A
#
# COMPACT_ATOMS: atom_id res chain seq x y z
N MET A 1 13.67 -22.42 -38.20
CA MET A 1 12.47 -23.18 -37.78
C MET A 1 11.22 -22.32 -37.64
N LEU A 2 11.30 -21.07 -37.14
CA LEU A 2 10.18 -20.09 -37.20
C LEU A 2 10.36 -19.02 -38.30
N ALA A 3 11.60 -18.68 -38.69
CA ALA A 3 11.92 -17.71 -39.75
C ALA A 3 13.37 -17.86 -40.26
N ALA A 4 13.64 -17.26 -41.43
CA ALA A 4 14.89 -17.36 -42.20
C ALA A 4 16.07 -16.52 -41.65
N ASN A 5 15.81 -15.38 -40.97
CA ASN A 5 16.84 -14.56 -40.35
C ASN A 5 16.46 -14.18 -38.90
N ASP A 6 17.44 -13.67 -38.15
CA ASP A 6 17.33 -13.40 -36.71
C ASP A 6 16.36 -12.26 -36.38
N ASN A 7 16.35 -11.19 -37.21
CA ASN A 7 15.40 -10.08 -37.04
C ASN A 7 13.96 -10.55 -37.19
N LEU A 8 13.65 -11.27 -38.27
CA LEU A 8 12.30 -11.80 -38.50
C LEU A 8 11.90 -12.80 -37.42
N ARG A 9 12.84 -13.59 -36.91
CA ARG A 9 12.61 -14.50 -35.78
C ARG A 9 12.28 -13.73 -34.49
N ALA A 10 13.02 -12.67 -34.18
CA ALA A 10 12.74 -11.80 -33.04
C ALA A 10 11.37 -11.13 -33.17
N THR A 11 11.03 -10.61 -34.36
CA THR A 11 9.71 -10.01 -34.63
C THR A 11 8.57 -11.00 -34.43
N LEU A 12 8.69 -12.24 -34.93
CA LEU A 12 7.67 -13.27 -34.72
C LEU A 12 7.52 -13.65 -33.25
N LEU A 13 8.63 -13.81 -32.52
CA LEU A 13 8.59 -14.07 -31.08
C LEU A 13 7.96 -12.89 -30.32
N SER A 14 8.19 -11.65 -30.76
CA SER A 14 7.51 -10.48 -30.21
C SER A 14 6.00 -10.54 -30.46
N GLY A 15 5.57 -10.80 -31.70
CA GLY A 15 4.15 -10.90 -32.01
C GLY A 15 3.44 -12.02 -31.24
N ILE A 16 4.12 -13.17 -31.04
CA ILE A 16 3.61 -14.24 -30.17
C ILE A 16 3.49 -13.75 -28.73
N LYS A 17 4.52 -13.10 -28.18
CA LYS A 17 4.47 -12.54 -26.82
C LYS A 17 3.33 -11.54 -26.66
N ASP A 18 3.14 -10.65 -27.62
CA ASP A 18 2.10 -9.63 -27.58
C ASP A 18 0.70 -10.28 -27.57
N GLY A 19 0.50 -11.32 -28.37
CA GLY A 19 -0.74 -12.11 -28.36
C GLY A 19 -0.96 -12.92 -27.07
N LEU A 20 0.09 -13.15 -26.29
CA LEU A 20 0.07 -13.88 -25.03
C LEU A 20 0.03 -12.98 -23.78
N VAL A 21 0.04 -11.65 -23.94
CA VAL A 21 -0.01 -10.72 -22.81
C VAL A 21 -1.24 -10.99 -21.95
N GLY A 22 -1.02 -11.15 -20.64
CA GLY A 22 -2.07 -11.42 -19.66
C GLY A 22 -2.52 -12.89 -19.59
N GLN A 23 -2.06 -13.76 -20.50
CA GLN A 23 -2.33 -15.19 -20.45
C GLN A 23 -1.24 -15.93 -19.67
N ASN A 24 -1.64 -16.81 -18.77
CA ASN A 24 -0.74 -17.65 -17.98
C ASN A 24 -1.21 -19.12 -18.07
N ARG A 25 -0.26 -20.07 -18.04
CA ARG A 25 -0.52 -21.52 -17.99
C ARG A 25 -1.34 -22.05 -19.18
N LEU A 26 -1.08 -21.54 -20.37
CA LEU A 26 -1.68 -22.10 -21.56
C LEU A 26 -1.17 -23.51 -21.80
N LYS A 27 -2.02 -24.36 -22.39
CA LYS A 27 -1.59 -25.69 -22.80
C LYS A 27 -0.44 -25.57 -23.79
N GLU A 28 0.71 -26.13 -23.42
CA GLU A 28 1.89 -26.12 -24.27
C GLU A 28 1.60 -26.82 -25.61
N PRO A 29 1.87 -26.15 -26.76
CA PRO A 29 1.76 -26.80 -28.06
C PRO A 29 2.72 -28.00 -28.15
N ALA A 30 2.29 -29.12 -28.74
CA ALA A 30 3.07 -30.36 -28.78
C ALA A 30 4.48 -30.21 -29.39
N THR A 31 4.67 -29.26 -30.31
CA THR A 31 5.96 -28.99 -30.96
C THR A 31 6.84 -28.01 -30.18
N TRP A 32 6.27 -27.26 -29.22
CA TRP A 32 6.96 -26.19 -28.53
C TRP A 32 8.18 -26.65 -27.71
N PRO A 33 8.17 -27.78 -26.97
CA PRO A 33 9.36 -28.22 -26.23
C PRO A 33 10.61 -28.34 -27.11
N LYS A 34 10.43 -28.89 -28.32
CA LYS A 34 11.53 -29.07 -29.29
C LYS A 34 12.00 -27.73 -29.85
N VAL A 35 11.06 -26.82 -30.16
CA VAL A 35 11.38 -25.46 -30.63
C VAL A 35 12.11 -24.66 -29.55
N TYR A 36 11.64 -24.71 -28.31
CA TYR A 36 12.25 -24.01 -27.18
C TYR A 36 13.67 -24.50 -26.90
N ALA A 37 13.92 -25.81 -26.93
CA ALA A 37 15.25 -26.38 -26.70
C ALA A 37 16.32 -25.82 -27.67
N GLU A 38 15.93 -25.55 -28.92
CA GLU A 38 16.80 -24.93 -29.92
C GLU A 38 16.93 -23.41 -29.70
N LEU A 39 15.80 -22.72 -29.49
CA LEU A 39 15.80 -21.26 -29.27
C LEU A 39 16.53 -20.87 -27.98
N ALA A 40 16.53 -21.72 -26.96
CA ALA A 40 17.24 -21.50 -25.70
C ALA A 40 18.77 -21.51 -25.86
N LYS A 41 19.30 -22.04 -26.97
CA LYS A 41 20.74 -22.08 -27.29
C LYS A 41 21.16 -21.03 -28.32
N HIS A 42 20.20 -20.21 -28.79
CA HIS A 42 20.42 -19.25 -29.86
C HIS A 42 21.46 -18.17 -29.48
N PRO A 43 22.35 -17.70 -30.38
CA PRO A 43 23.38 -16.72 -30.03
C PRO A 43 22.82 -15.36 -29.58
N SER A 44 21.71 -14.90 -30.17
CA SER A 44 21.04 -13.66 -29.75
C SER A 44 20.36 -13.78 -28.37
N ASN A 45 20.76 -12.90 -27.44
CA ASN A 45 20.17 -12.79 -26.10
C ASN A 45 18.67 -12.48 -26.15
N GLU A 46 18.26 -11.65 -27.10
CA GLU A 46 16.86 -11.25 -27.27
C GLU A 46 15.99 -12.43 -27.68
N VAL A 47 16.45 -13.25 -28.62
CA VAL A 47 15.75 -14.48 -29.03
C VAL A 47 15.63 -15.45 -27.86
N ARG A 48 16.72 -15.68 -27.10
CA ARG A 48 16.68 -16.57 -25.92
C ARG A 48 15.70 -16.07 -24.86
N SER A 49 15.71 -14.76 -24.59
CA SER A 49 14.83 -14.12 -23.60
C SER A 49 13.36 -14.25 -24.01
N SER A 50 13.03 -13.92 -25.26
CA SER A 50 11.65 -14.00 -25.76
C SER A 50 11.15 -15.45 -25.82
N ALA A 51 11.96 -16.39 -26.27
CA ALA A 51 11.61 -17.81 -26.27
C ALA A 51 11.34 -18.34 -24.86
N ARG A 52 12.15 -17.92 -23.86
CA ARG A 52 11.92 -18.28 -22.46
C ARG A 52 10.62 -17.70 -21.91
N GLN A 53 10.31 -16.44 -22.20
CA GLN A 53 9.04 -15.83 -21.75
C GLN A 53 7.83 -16.59 -22.29
N ILE A 54 7.83 -16.93 -23.58
CA ILE A 54 6.75 -17.72 -24.19
C ILE A 54 6.67 -19.11 -23.56
N ALA A 55 7.80 -19.78 -23.36
CA ALA A 55 7.85 -21.10 -22.74
C ALA A 55 7.30 -21.09 -21.30
N VAL A 56 7.55 -20.03 -20.53
CA VAL A 56 6.99 -19.83 -19.19
C VAL A 56 5.47 -19.65 -19.24
N THR A 57 4.95 -18.90 -20.22
CA THR A 57 3.49 -18.76 -20.43
C THR A 57 2.82 -20.10 -20.73
N PHE A 58 3.50 -21.00 -21.44
CA PHE A 58 3.05 -22.38 -21.69
C PHE A 58 3.29 -23.35 -20.53
N GLY A 59 3.93 -22.92 -19.44
CA GLY A 59 4.28 -23.80 -18.32
C GLY A 59 5.32 -24.86 -18.66
N ASN A 60 6.20 -24.63 -19.63
CA ASN A 60 7.26 -25.56 -20.01
C ASN A 60 8.17 -25.88 -18.81
N ALA A 61 8.29 -27.16 -18.47
CA ALA A 61 9.01 -27.61 -17.27
C ALA A 61 10.48 -27.15 -17.26
N SER A 62 11.19 -27.28 -18.39
CA SER A 62 12.60 -26.89 -18.47
C SER A 62 12.80 -25.38 -18.31
N ALA A 63 11.90 -24.56 -18.87
CA ALA A 63 11.93 -23.12 -18.69
C ALA A 63 11.69 -22.72 -17.23
N LEU A 64 10.74 -23.37 -16.56
CA LEU A 64 10.43 -23.14 -15.14
C LEU A 64 11.59 -23.57 -14.23
N ASP A 65 12.23 -24.71 -14.50
CA ASP A 65 13.39 -25.17 -13.74
C ASP A 65 14.57 -24.21 -13.86
N GLN A 66 14.80 -23.65 -15.04
CA GLN A 66 15.82 -22.61 -15.22
C GLN A 66 15.50 -21.33 -14.43
N LEU A 67 14.23 -20.91 -14.39
CA LEU A 67 13.81 -19.78 -13.55
C LEU A 67 14.05 -20.08 -12.06
N ARG A 68 13.60 -21.24 -11.57
CA ARG A 68 13.80 -21.65 -10.16
C ARG A 68 15.29 -21.70 -9.80
N ALA A 69 16.13 -22.22 -10.69
CA ALA A 69 17.58 -22.24 -10.51
C ALA A 69 18.18 -20.83 -10.42
N THR A 70 17.76 -19.89 -11.28
CA THR A 70 18.19 -18.48 -11.20
C THR A 70 17.73 -17.82 -9.90
N LEU A 71 16.48 -18.04 -9.45
CA LEU A 71 15.97 -17.50 -8.19
C LEU A 71 16.82 -17.93 -6.99
N LEU A 72 17.21 -19.21 -6.96
CA LEU A 72 17.98 -19.82 -5.87
C LEU A 72 19.48 -19.57 -5.95
N ASN A 73 20.01 -19.11 -7.10
CA ASN A 73 21.44 -18.86 -7.26
C ASN A 73 21.88 -17.60 -6.49
N PRO A 74 22.68 -17.71 -5.41
CA PRO A 74 23.13 -16.55 -4.66
C PRO A 74 24.12 -15.67 -5.43
N LYS A 75 24.77 -16.22 -6.48
CA LYS A 75 25.70 -15.48 -7.35
C LYS A 75 24.98 -14.68 -8.45
N ALA A 76 23.70 -14.93 -8.69
CA ALA A 76 22.94 -14.16 -9.65
C ALA A 76 22.64 -12.75 -9.10
N PRO A 77 22.69 -11.68 -9.91
CA PRO A 77 22.36 -10.33 -9.48
C PRO A 77 20.96 -10.25 -8.86
N VAL A 78 20.82 -9.51 -7.76
CA VAL A 78 19.53 -9.31 -7.07
C VAL A 78 18.40 -8.83 -7.99
N PRO A 79 18.61 -7.85 -8.90
CA PRO A 79 17.56 -7.44 -9.84
C PRO A 79 17.10 -8.56 -10.77
N GLU A 80 18.01 -9.43 -11.19
CA GLU A 80 17.66 -10.59 -12.02
C GLU A 80 16.81 -11.59 -11.23
N ARG A 81 17.24 -11.93 -10.01
CA ARG A 81 16.51 -12.82 -9.11
C ARG A 81 15.11 -12.29 -8.79
N ALA A 82 14.97 -10.98 -8.57
CA ALA A 82 13.69 -10.33 -8.30
C ALA A 82 12.74 -10.38 -9.51
N ARG A 83 13.24 -10.19 -10.73
CA ARG A 83 12.45 -10.35 -11.96
C ARG A 83 11.95 -11.78 -12.11
N VAL A 84 12.83 -12.76 -11.88
CA VAL A 84 12.48 -14.18 -11.95
C VAL A 84 11.43 -14.56 -10.91
N LEU A 85 11.59 -14.08 -9.67
CA LEU A 85 10.62 -14.24 -8.60
C LEU A 85 9.23 -13.69 -8.98
N ALA A 86 9.17 -12.48 -9.54
CA ALA A 86 7.93 -11.87 -9.98
C ALA A 86 7.23 -12.72 -11.04
N ASN A 87 7.97 -13.25 -12.01
CA ASN A 87 7.43 -14.14 -13.04
C ASN A 87 6.84 -15.43 -12.44
N LEU A 88 7.60 -16.10 -11.55
CA LEU A 88 7.15 -17.33 -10.89
C LEU A 88 5.89 -17.09 -10.04
N ALA A 89 5.82 -15.95 -9.34
CA ALA A 89 4.66 -15.54 -8.57
C ALA A 89 3.44 -15.23 -9.45
N GLN A 90 3.64 -14.53 -10.57
CA GLN A 90 2.57 -14.18 -11.51
C GLN A 90 1.88 -15.42 -12.13
N ILE A 91 2.65 -16.49 -12.39
CA ILE A 91 2.10 -17.76 -12.86
C ILE A 91 1.69 -18.69 -11.71
N HIS A 92 1.76 -18.23 -10.46
CA HIS A 92 1.45 -18.98 -9.24
C HIS A 92 2.22 -20.31 -9.13
N ASP A 93 3.50 -20.34 -9.48
CA ASP A 93 4.31 -21.56 -9.48
C ASP A 93 4.43 -22.18 -8.08
N LYS A 94 3.66 -23.26 -7.83
CA LYS A 94 3.56 -23.88 -6.51
C LYS A 94 4.88 -24.49 -6.02
N GLU A 95 5.74 -24.94 -6.94
CA GLU A 95 7.03 -25.53 -6.60
C GLU A 95 8.02 -24.50 -6.07
N SER A 96 7.89 -23.24 -6.48
CA SER A 96 8.70 -22.14 -5.95
C SER A 96 8.28 -21.68 -4.55
N LEU A 97 7.05 -21.95 -4.12
CA LEU A 97 6.49 -21.39 -2.89
C LEU A 97 7.34 -21.68 -1.62
N PRO A 98 7.86 -22.90 -1.37
CA PRO A 98 8.73 -23.15 -0.22
C PRO A 98 10.00 -22.27 -0.24
N ALA A 99 10.59 -22.06 -1.41
CA ALA A 99 11.74 -21.18 -1.57
C ALA A 99 11.37 -19.72 -1.33
N ILE A 100 10.23 -19.25 -1.82
CA ILE A 100 9.76 -17.88 -1.62
C ILE A 100 9.50 -17.61 -0.13
N LEU A 101 8.87 -18.55 0.57
CA LEU A 101 8.66 -18.48 2.02
C LEU A 101 9.99 -18.39 2.80
N ALA A 102 11.03 -19.10 2.35
CA ALA A 102 12.36 -19.00 2.96
C ALA A 102 13.03 -17.65 2.66
N LEU A 103 12.97 -17.19 1.40
CA LEU A 103 13.52 -15.89 0.99
C LEU A 103 12.84 -14.71 1.69
N ALA A 104 11.55 -14.82 2.02
CA ALA A 104 10.81 -13.78 2.74
C ALA A 104 11.27 -13.57 4.20
N LYS A 105 12.05 -14.50 4.77
CA LYS A 105 12.50 -14.41 6.16
C LYS A 105 13.76 -13.56 6.33
N ALA A 106 14.69 -13.57 5.37
CA ALA A 106 15.98 -12.89 5.52
C ALA A 106 16.69 -12.64 4.18
N GLY A 107 17.72 -11.78 4.22
CA GLY A 107 18.63 -11.52 3.10
C GLY A 107 18.09 -10.51 2.08
N THR A 108 18.82 -10.34 0.98
CA THR A 108 18.56 -9.30 -0.04
C THR A 108 17.27 -9.51 -0.82
N MET A 109 16.72 -10.73 -0.83
CA MET A 109 15.48 -11.08 -1.51
C MET A 109 14.22 -10.94 -0.63
N ARG A 110 14.39 -10.52 0.64
CA ARG A 110 13.32 -10.48 1.63
C ARG A 110 12.11 -9.68 1.19
N GLY A 111 12.30 -8.40 0.86
CA GLY A 111 11.22 -7.51 0.40
C GLY A 111 10.48 -8.03 -0.84
N PRO A 112 11.19 -8.35 -1.94
CA PRO A 112 10.57 -8.94 -3.13
C PRO A 112 9.80 -10.23 -2.84
N ALA A 113 10.31 -11.10 -1.97
CA ALA A 113 9.65 -12.34 -1.58
C ALA A 113 8.36 -12.08 -0.77
N VAL A 114 8.37 -11.14 0.17
CA VAL A 114 7.17 -10.72 0.90
C VAL A 114 6.05 -10.31 -0.06
N VAL A 115 6.36 -9.47 -1.06
CA VAL A 115 5.37 -9.05 -2.07
C VAL A 115 4.89 -10.24 -2.91
N ALA A 116 5.80 -11.10 -3.34
CA ALA A 116 5.49 -12.25 -4.17
C ALA A 116 4.53 -13.24 -3.48
N LEU A 117 4.62 -13.39 -2.15
CA LEU A 117 3.70 -14.24 -1.38
C LEU A 117 2.23 -13.82 -1.54
N GLY A 118 1.93 -12.55 -1.81
CA GLY A 118 0.55 -12.07 -2.05
C GLY A 118 -0.12 -12.70 -3.27
N GLN A 119 0.65 -13.32 -4.17
CA GLN A 119 0.11 -14.04 -5.33
C GLN A 119 -0.34 -15.46 -4.99
N TYR A 120 0.01 -16.01 -3.83
CA TYR A 120 -0.25 -17.41 -3.51
C TYR A 120 -1.43 -17.57 -2.54
N ASP A 121 -2.14 -18.68 -2.70
CA ASP A 121 -3.19 -19.11 -1.79
C ASP A 121 -2.68 -20.25 -0.93
N ASP A 122 -1.99 -19.91 0.17
CA ASP A 122 -1.39 -20.90 1.06
C ASP A 122 -1.52 -20.48 2.54
N PRO A 123 -1.98 -21.38 3.43
CA PRO A 123 -2.26 -21.05 4.82
C PRO A 123 -1.02 -20.67 5.64
N ARG A 124 0.20 -20.97 5.15
CA ARG A 124 1.45 -20.60 5.83
C ARG A 124 1.78 -19.11 5.67
N ILE A 125 1.18 -18.43 4.70
CA ILE A 125 1.55 -17.06 4.32
C ILE A 125 1.05 -16.04 5.34
N ALA A 126 -0.24 -16.06 5.68
CA ALA A 126 -0.80 -15.06 6.60
C ALA A 126 -0.12 -15.09 7.98
N PRO A 127 0.11 -16.25 8.63
CA PRO A 127 0.87 -16.32 9.88
C PRO A 127 2.28 -15.75 9.78
N LEU A 128 2.99 -16.01 8.68
CA LEU A 128 4.34 -15.48 8.45
C LEU A 128 4.33 -13.96 8.31
N LEU A 129 3.42 -13.42 7.48
CA LEU A 129 3.32 -11.98 7.26
C LEU A 129 2.86 -11.23 8.52
N ILE A 130 2.03 -11.85 9.36
CA ILE A 130 1.62 -11.28 10.64
C ILE A 130 2.82 -11.07 11.57
N GLN A 131 3.80 -11.99 11.58
CA GLN A 131 5.03 -11.81 12.36
C GLN A 131 5.84 -10.59 11.89
N PHE A 132 5.78 -10.29 10.59
CA PHE A 132 6.51 -9.16 9.99
C PHE A 132 5.86 -7.80 10.24
N ILE A 133 4.66 -7.72 10.82
CA ILE A 133 4.03 -6.43 11.19
C ILE A 133 4.84 -5.69 12.25
N VAL A 134 5.63 -6.41 13.07
CA VAL A 134 6.50 -5.85 14.12
C VAL A 134 7.99 -6.01 13.78
N ASP A 135 8.32 -6.24 12.51
CA ASP A 135 9.71 -6.37 12.08
C ASP A 135 10.53 -5.10 12.38
N GLU A 136 11.81 -5.23 12.67
CA GLU A 136 12.69 -4.08 12.91
C GLU A 136 12.79 -3.18 11.65
N ASP A 137 12.78 -3.78 10.46
CA ASP A 137 12.78 -3.07 9.19
C ASP A 137 11.38 -2.52 8.88
N LYS A 138 11.25 -1.18 8.92
CA LYS A 138 10.00 -0.48 8.61
C LYS A 138 9.48 -0.79 7.21
N GLY A 139 10.36 -0.99 6.23
CA GLY A 139 9.99 -1.35 4.87
C GLY A 139 9.33 -2.72 4.81
N VAL A 140 9.88 -3.69 5.53
CA VAL A 140 9.29 -5.04 5.63
C VAL A 140 7.91 -5.00 6.30
N ARG A 141 7.74 -4.20 7.38
CA ARG A 141 6.42 -4.00 8.01
C ARG A 141 5.37 -3.51 7.01
N SER A 142 5.71 -2.47 6.24
CA SER A 142 4.81 -1.90 5.23
C SER A 142 4.50 -2.89 4.10
N LEU A 143 5.48 -3.65 3.63
CA LEU A 143 5.26 -4.68 2.61
C LEU A 143 4.37 -5.81 3.13
N ALA A 144 4.57 -6.26 4.37
CA ALA A 144 3.76 -7.31 4.98
C ALA A 144 2.29 -6.90 5.13
N LEU A 145 2.02 -5.70 5.65
CA LEU A 145 0.67 -5.15 5.78
C LEU A 145 -0.04 -5.00 4.42
N ASN A 146 0.65 -4.44 3.42
CA ASN A 146 0.13 -4.31 2.05
C ASN A 146 -0.20 -5.67 1.40
N THR A 147 0.64 -6.67 1.66
CA THR A 147 0.49 -8.03 1.15
C THR A 147 -0.69 -8.73 1.84
N LEU A 148 -0.80 -8.62 3.17
CA LEU A 148 -1.93 -9.16 3.94
C LEU A 148 -3.26 -8.57 3.48
N ALA A 149 -3.31 -7.25 3.24
CA ALA A 149 -4.51 -6.59 2.72
C ALA A 149 -4.81 -6.92 1.24
N GLY A 150 -3.96 -7.70 0.57
CA GLY A 150 -4.08 -8.09 -0.83
C GLY A 150 -5.09 -9.19 -1.13
N ARG A 151 -5.49 -9.99 -0.13
CA ARG A 151 -6.43 -11.11 -0.30
C ARG A 151 -7.40 -11.16 0.87
N ALA A 152 -8.63 -11.59 0.60
CA ALA A 152 -9.68 -11.67 1.62
C ALA A 152 -9.27 -12.55 2.82
N GLU A 153 -8.72 -13.74 2.59
CA GLU A 153 -8.33 -14.66 3.68
C GLU A 153 -7.25 -14.05 4.59
N SER A 154 -6.21 -13.45 4.01
CA SER A 154 -5.14 -12.81 4.79
C SER A 154 -5.60 -11.53 5.47
N SER A 155 -6.53 -10.78 4.86
CA SER A 155 -7.19 -9.63 5.50
C SER A 155 -7.99 -10.06 6.72
N ARG A 156 -8.78 -11.14 6.65
CA ARG A 156 -9.49 -11.68 7.81
C ARG A 156 -8.53 -12.08 8.92
N ALA A 157 -7.40 -12.73 8.58
CA ALA A 157 -6.37 -13.08 9.55
C ALA A 157 -5.73 -11.84 10.22
N LEU A 158 -5.49 -10.77 9.45
CA LEU A 158 -5.02 -9.49 9.98
C LEU A 158 -6.02 -8.87 10.96
N LEU A 159 -7.30 -8.76 10.58
CA LEU A 159 -8.34 -8.20 11.46
C LEU A 159 -8.50 -9.03 12.73
N ALA A 160 -8.47 -10.35 12.62
CA ALA A 160 -8.52 -11.25 13.78
C ALA A 160 -7.31 -11.08 14.71
N ALA A 161 -6.12 -10.82 14.18
CA ALA A 161 -4.94 -10.53 14.99
C ALA A 161 -5.06 -9.20 15.75
N ILE A 162 -5.67 -8.18 15.13
CA ILE A 162 -5.96 -6.89 15.78
C ILE A 162 -7.01 -7.08 16.89
N ASP A 163 -8.09 -7.81 16.63
CA ASP A 163 -9.12 -8.11 17.65
C ASP A 163 -8.58 -8.92 18.83
N ALA A 164 -7.64 -9.83 18.58
CA ALA A 164 -6.95 -10.56 19.63
C ALA A 164 -5.96 -9.70 20.44
N GLY A 165 -5.87 -8.40 20.17
CA GLY A 165 -4.98 -7.46 20.87
C GLY A 165 -3.50 -7.64 20.56
N LYS A 166 -3.14 -8.43 19.53
CA LYS A 166 -1.72 -8.61 19.15
C LYS A 166 -1.10 -7.33 18.61
N PHE A 167 -1.91 -6.48 18.00
CA PHE A 167 -1.50 -5.19 17.49
C PHE A 167 -2.53 -4.15 17.88
N LYS A 168 -2.05 -2.91 18.07
CA LYS A 168 -2.92 -1.75 18.14
C LYS A 168 -3.62 -1.56 16.80
N LYS A 169 -4.77 -0.89 16.83
CA LYS A 169 -5.57 -0.66 15.62
C LYS A 169 -4.77 0.13 14.58
N ASP A 170 -4.05 1.17 15.00
CA ASP A 170 -3.20 2.04 14.17
C ASP A 170 -2.24 1.36 13.17
N VAL A 171 -1.94 0.06 13.31
CA VAL A 171 -1.19 -0.71 12.32
C VAL A 171 -1.94 -0.85 10.98
N LEU A 172 -3.28 -0.86 11.01
CA LEU A 172 -4.07 -0.81 9.81
C LEU A 172 -4.11 0.65 9.35
N SER A 173 -3.80 0.92 8.09
CA SER A 173 -3.83 2.27 7.56
C SER A 173 -5.16 2.51 6.84
N ALA A 174 -5.55 3.77 6.65
CA ALA A 174 -6.71 4.13 5.83
C ALA A 174 -6.73 3.42 4.44
N PRO A 175 -5.65 3.48 3.64
CA PRO A 175 -5.55 2.72 2.40
C PRO A 175 -5.82 1.23 2.53
N LEU A 176 -5.30 0.61 3.58
CA LEU A 176 -5.48 -0.81 3.82
C LEU A 176 -6.92 -1.11 4.23
N ALA A 177 -7.54 -0.28 5.07
CA ALA A 177 -8.95 -0.38 5.43
C ALA A 177 -9.86 -0.27 4.20
N SER A 178 -9.62 0.70 3.31
CA SER A 178 -10.35 0.84 2.04
C SER A 178 -10.16 -0.37 1.13
N LYS A 179 -8.92 -0.87 1.00
CA LYS A 179 -8.61 -2.08 0.23
C LYS A 179 -9.35 -3.31 0.78
N ILE A 180 -9.39 -3.46 2.11
CA ILE A 180 -10.12 -4.55 2.78
C ILE A 180 -11.63 -4.41 2.55
N ARG A 181 -12.19 -3.21 2.67
CA ARG A 181 -13.61 -2.94 2.37
C ARG A 181 -13.97 -3.32 0.93
N GLY A 182 -13.03 -3.11 0.00
CA GLY A 182 -13.18 -3.47 -1.42
C GLY A 182 -13.44 -4.95 -1.70
N PHE A 183 -13.19 -5.85 -0.74
CA PHE A 183 -13.60 -7.26 -0.86
C PHE A 183 -15.11 -7.48 -0.69
N ASN A 184 -15.86 -6.48 -0.23
CA ASN A 184 -17.31 -6.54 0.01
C ASN A 184 -17.74 -7.71 0.93
N ASP A 185 -16.89 -8.07 1.90
CA ASP A 185 -17.19 -9.09 2.89
C ASP A 185 -17.95 -8.48 4.08
N ALA A 186 -19.14 -9.01 4.37
CA ALA A 186 -20.03 -8.47 5.39
C ALA A 186 -19.40 -8.44 6.80
N LYS A 187 -18.59 -9.46 7.16
CA LYS A 187 -17.95 -9.52 8.48
C LYS A 187 -16.82 -8.51 8.57
N MET A 188 -15.99 -8.39 7.52
CA MET A 188 -14.92 -7.40 7.49
C MET A 188 -15.46 -5.97 7.48
N ASN A 189 -16.54 -5.70 6.74
CA ASN A 189 -17.14 -4.37 6.69
C ASN A 189 -17.75 -3.97 8.05
N ALA A 190 -18.50 -4.87 8.68
CA ALA A 190 -19.03 -4.66 10.03
C ALA A 190 -17.90 -4.45 11.05
N TRP A 191 -16.79 -5.18 10.90
CA TRP A 191 -15.61 -4.99 11.73
C TRP A 191 -15.01 -3.59 11.55
N LEU A 192 -14.80 -3.15 10.31
CA LEU A 192 -14.24 -1.84 9.99
C LEU A 192 -15.16 -0.72 10.53
N GLU A 193 -16.46 -0.81 10.34
CA GLU A 193 -17.41 0.19 10.83
C GLU A 193 -17.42 0.27 12.37
N LYS A 194 -17.35 -0.88 13.05
CA LYS A 194 -17.31 -0.94 14.52
C LYS A 194 -15.99 -0.46 15.11
N ASN A 195 -14.87 -0.89 14.53
CA ASN A 195 -13.54 -0.78 15.13
C ASN A 195 -12.67 0.33 14.55
N TRP A 196 -12.87 0.67 13.27
CA TRP A 196 -12.06 1.61 12.51
C TRP A 196 -12.72 2.98 12.38
N GLY A 197 -14.02 3.01 12.12
CA GLY A 197 -14.80 4.22 11.83
C GLY A 197 -15.39 4.19 10.42
N THR A 198 -15.55 5.36 9.81
CA THR A 198 -16.16 5.48 8.49
C THR A 198 -15.12 5.12 7.42
N VAL A 199 -15.46 4.17 6.54
CA VAL A 199 -14.64 3.80 5.38
C VAL A 199 -15.53 3.93 4.14
N ASN A 200 -15.31 4.91 3.31
CA ASN A 200 -16.00 5.15 2.05
C ASN A 200 -15.09 4.83 0.87
N ALA A 201 -15.68 4.39 -0.25
CA ALA A 201 -14.94 4.30 -1.49
C ALA A 201 -14.65 5.70 -2.03
N SER A 202 -13.41 5.96 -2.41
CA SER A 202 -13.05 7.19 -3.13
C SER A 202 -13.75 7.26 -4.48
N SER A 203 -14.12 8.46 -4.90
CA SER A 203 -14.69 8.66 -6.24
C SER A 203 -13.65 8.31 -7.33
N GLU A 204 -14.12 7.93 -8.51
CA GLU A 204 -13.24 7.62 -9.64
C GLU A 204 -12.35 8.81 -10.01
N ALA A 205 -12.88 10.03 -9.91
CA ALA A 205 -12.13 11.28 -10.13
C ALA A 205 -10.97 11.43 -9.15
N LYS A 206 -11.21 11.21 -7.85
CA LYS A 206 -10.15 11.27 -6.82
C LYS A 206 -9.11 10.17 -7.02
N THR A 207 -9.55 8.98 -7.39
CA THR A 207 -8.66 7.84 -7.71
C THR A 207 -7.74 8.18 -8.89
N LYS A 208 -8.28 8.76 -9.97
CA LYS A 208 -7.52 9.24 -11.13
C LYS A 208 -6.55 10.36 -10.75
N ALA A 209 -6.99 11.31 -9.92
CA ALA A 209 -6.13 12.38 -9.43
C ALA A 209 -4.93 11.83 -8.64
N ILE A 210 -5.17 10.93 -7.67
CA ILE A 210 -4.12 10.25 -6.90
C ILE A 210 -3.12 9.57 -7.84
N ALA A 211 -3.61 8.82 -8.83
CA ALA A 211 -2.74 8.16 -9.81
C ALA A 211 -1.88 9.15 -10.61
N ASN A 212 -2.40 10.34 -10.94
CA ASN A 212 -1.63 11.38 -11.62
C ASN A 212 -0.55 11.99 -10.72
N TYR A 213 -0.86 12.27 -9.46
CA TYR A 213 0.14 12.75 -8.49
C TYR A 213 1.27 11.72 -8.29
N LYS A 214 0.94 10.42 -8.24
CA LYS A 214 1.94 9.34 -8.12
C LYS A 214 2.95 9.32 -9.25
N LYS A 215 2.53 9.65 -10.49
CA LYS A 215 3.44 9.62 -11.66
C LYS A 215 4.64 10.52 -11.48
N PHE A 216 4.47 11.68 -10.84
CA PHE A 216 5.54 12.66 -10.69
C PHE A 216 6.18 12.61 -9.29
N LEU A 217 5.40 12.32 -8.23
CA LEU A 217 5.93 12.17 -6.86
C LEU A 217 6.69 10.87 -6.62
N GLY A 218 6.44 9.85 -7.44
CA GLY A 218 7.12 8.55 -7.39
C GLY A 218 8.50 8.53 -8.05
N THR A 219 8.93 9.63 -8.69
CA THR A 219 10.23 9.71 -9.37
C THR A 219 11.32 10.27 -8.45
N ASN A 220 12.58 10.00 -8.78
CA ASN A 220 13.73 10.56 -8.06
C ASN A 220 13.81 12.10 -8.14
N ALA A 221 13.07 12.75 -9.04
CA ALA A 221 13.03 14.21 -9.14
C ALA A 221 12.48 14.88 -7.86
N ILE A 222 11.72 14.15 -7.03
CA ILE A 222 11.29 14.67 -5.72
C ILE A 222 12.47 14.94 -4.78
N LEU A 223 13.60 14.25 -4.94
CA LEU A 223 14.78 14.42 -4.09
C LEU A 223 15.51 15.76 -4.33
N SER A 224 15.23 16.41 -5.46
CA SER A 224 15.76 17.74 -5.80
C SER A 224 14.81 18.87 -5.38
N ALA A 225 13.68 18.56 -4.74
CA ALA A 225 12.72 19.56 -4.30
C ALA A 225 13.22 20.32 -3.06
N ASP A 226 12.62 21.48 -2.78
CA ASP A 226 13.03 22.34 -1.68
C ASP A 226 12.34 21.91 -0.38
N VAL A 227 13.11 21.28 0.51
CA VAL A 227 12.62 20.80 1.80
C VAL A 227 12.22 21.95 2.75
N LYS A 228 12.83 23.14 2.64
CA LYS A 228 12.47 24.32 3.44
C LYS A 228 11.14 24.88 2.97
N ARG A 229 10.94 25.00 1.66
CA ARG A 229 9.64 25.33 1.07
C ARG A 229 8.56 24.33 1.51
N GLY A 230 8.89 23.04 1.51
CA GLY A 230 8.01 21.98 2.02
C GLY A 230 7.60 22.18 3.48
N ARG A 231 8.54 22.58 4.33
CA ARG A 231 8.29 22.93 5.75
C ARG A 231 7.33 24.11 5.89
N GLU A 232 7.50 25.15 5.09
CA GLU A 232 6.62 26.33 5.09
C GLU A 232 5.19 25.97 4.68
N LEU A 233 5.05 25.22 3.58
CA LEU A 233 3.76 24.74 3.09
C LEU A 233 3.06 23.85 4.13
N PHE A 234 3.82 22.96 4.78
CA PHE A 234 3.31 22.16 5.90
C PHE A 234 2.77 23.05 7.00
N ARG A 235 3.55 24.01 7.49
CA ARG A 235 3.14 24.92 8.58
C ARG A 235 1.85 25.69 8.25
N GLY A 236 1.72 26.17 7.02
CA GLY A 236 0.56 26.96 6.59
C GLY A 236 -0.74 26.15 6.44
N SER A 237 -0.65 24.85 6.13
CA SER A 237 -1.84 24.05 5.77
C SER A 237 -2.07 22.86 6.71
N CYS A 238 -1.05 22.04 6.94
CA CYS A 238 -1.14 20.80 7.70
C CYS A 238 -0.83 21.01 9.19
N GLY A 239 0.11 21.92 9.48
CA GLY A 239 0.64 22.20 10.81
C GLY A 239 -0.36 22.81 11.78
N LEU A 240 -1.51 23.30 11.29
CA LEU A 240 -2.62 23.76 12.13
C LEU A 240 -3.23 22.61 12.94
N CYS A 241 -3.26 21.41 12.35
CA CYS A 241 -3.90 20.24 12.98
C CYS A 241 -2.88 19.16 13.35
N HIS A 242 -1.80 19.02 12.59
CA HIS A 242 -0.85 17.93 12.74
C HIS A 242 0.49 18.41 13.28
N GLN A 243 1.09 17.58 14.13
CA GLN A 243 2.45 17.76 14.59
C GLN A 243 3.42 16.95 13.73
N LEU A 244 4.49 17.59 13.26
CA LEU A 244 5.60 16.97 12.54
C LEU A 244 6.92 17.54 13.06
N PHE A 245 7.84 16.64 13.42
CA PHE A 245 9.11 16.95 14.08
C PHE A 245 8.95 17.84 15.32
N GLY A 246 7.93 17.56 16.13
CA GLY A 246 7.65 18.32 17.35
C GLY A 246 6.93 19.65 17.13
N THR A 247 6.68 20.07 15.88
CA THR A 247 6.01 21.35 15.56
C THR A 247 4.63 21.16 14.94
N GLY A 248 3.65 21.96 15.37
CA GLY A 248 2.28 21.96 14.84
C GLY A 248 1.20 21.70 15.90
N GLY A 249 -0.01 21.41 15.45
CA GLY A 249 -1.19 21.16 16.30
C GLY A 249 -1.36 19.71 16.73
N GLU A 250 -2.25 19.50 17.71
CA GLU A 250 -2.56 18.19 18.30
C GLU A 250 -4.00 17.72 18.04
N ILE A 251 -4.62 18.24 16.98
CA ILE A 251 -5.98 17.86 16.58
C ILE A 251 -5.96 16.54 15.80
N GLY A 252 -5.06 16.45 14.82
CA GLY A 252 -4.84 15.26 14.01
C GLY A 252 -3.71 14.36 14.55
N PRO A 253 -3.50 13.19 13.92
CA PRO A 253 -2.41 12.30 14.29
C PRO A 253 -1.03 12.96 14.14
N HIS A 254 -0.11 12.58 15.03
CA HIS A 254 1.29 12.99 14.98
C HIS A 254 2.01 12.33 13.79
N LEU A 255 2.57 13.13 12.88
CA LEU A 255 3.05 12.63 11.59
C LEU A 255 4.50 12.11 11.59
N THR A 256 5.27 12.42 12.64
CA THR A 256 6.70 12.07 12.70
C THR A 256 6.92 10.56 12.69
N GLY A 257 7.79 10.08 11.78
CA GLY A 257 8.35 8.73 11.83
C GLY A 257 7.41 7.57 11.44
N GLY A 258 6.13 7.86 11.14
CA GLY A 258 5.08 6.87 10.87
C GLY A 258 4.44 6.91 9.48
N TYR A 259 4.51 8.02 8.74
CA TYR A 259 3.70 8.23 7.53
C TYR A 259 4.51 8.69 6.31
N THR A 260 5.58 7.97 5.96
CA THR A 260 6.43 8.31 4.80
C THR A 260 6.01 7.63 3.49
N ASP A 261 4.99 6.78 3.55
CA ASP A 261 4.44 6.08 2.38
C ASP A 261 3.64 7.06 1.51
N LEU A 262 4.04 7.16 0.23
CA LEU A 262 3.45 8.12 -0.70
C LEU A 262 1.98 7.83 -0.98
N GLU A 263 1.63 6.54 -1.07
CA GLU A 263 0.24 6.15 -1.32
C GLU A 263 -0.66 6.52 -0.15
N TYR A 264 -0.20 6.23 1.06
CA TYR A 264 -0.88 6.62 2.28
C TYR A 264 -1.12 8.13 2.34
N LEU A 265 -0.08 8.94 2.12
CA LEU A 265 -0.20 10.39 2.18
C LEU A 265 -1.17 10.92 1.13
N LEU A 266 -1.05 10.47 -0.12
CA LEU A 266 -1.93 10.93 -1.20
C LEU A 266 -3.38 10.56 -0.95
N GLN A 267 -3.67 9.35 -0.50
CA GLN A 267 -5.05 8.95 -0.23
C GLN A 267 -5.69 9.80 0.88
N ASN A 268 -4.99 10.04 1.99
CA ASN A 268 -5.53 10.85 3.09
C ASN A 268 -5.61 12.34 2.75
N ILE A 269 -4.65 12.88 1.98
CA ILE A 269 -4.64 14.29 1.58
C ILE A 269 -5.69 14.59 0.49
N MET A 270 -5.84 13.70 -0.48
CA MET A 270 -6.75 13.90 -1.62
C MET A 270 -8.18 13.48 -1.31
N ASP A 271 -8.37 12.54 -0.39
CA ASP A 271 -9.68 12.06 0.01
C ASP A 271 -9.78 11.80 1.53
N PRO A 272 -9.75 12.86 2.35
CA PRO A 272 -9.81 12.73 3.81
C PRO A 272 -11.12 12.10 4.32
N ASN A 273 -12.17 12.08 3.49
CA ASN A 273 -13.47 11.47 3.79
C ASN A 273 -13.55 9.98 3.42
N ALA A 274 -12.55 9.46 2.68
CA ALA A 274 -12.49 8.04 2.35
C ALA A 274 -12.32 7.20 3.60
N VAL A 275 -11.50 7.63 4.56
CA VAL A 275 -11.35 6.92 5.82
C VAL A 275 -11.18 7.89 6.97
N ILE A 276 -12.09 7.81 7.93
CA ILE A 276 -12.05 8.64 9.14
C ILE A 276 -11.90 7.70 10.32
N GLY A 277 -10.71 7.69 10.90
CA GLY A 277 -10.43 6.93 12.12
C GLY A 277 -11.37 7.36 13.24
N LYS A 278 -11.89 6.41 14.01
CA LYS A 278 -12.85 6.64 15.10
C LYS A 278 -12.40 7.73 16.07
N ASP A 279 -11.12 7.73 16.42
CA ASP A 279 -10.51 8.70 17.34
C ASP A 279 -10.35 10.10 16.73
N TYR A 280 -10.67 10.27 15.45
CA TYR A 280 -10.59 11.54 14.70
C TYR A 280 -11.93 11.92 14.05
N GLN A 281 -13.01 11.21 14.35
CA GLN A 281 -14.34 11.56 13.88
C GLN A 281 -14.80 12.87 14.51
N LEU A 282 -15.17 13.83 13.67
CA LEU A 282 -15.82 15.06 14.11
C LEU A 282 -17.18 14.71 14.71
N VAL A 283 -17.45 15.19 15.92
CA VAL A 283 -18.75 15.08 16.57
C VAL A 283 -19.36 16.45 16.79
N TYR A 284 -20.67 16.53 16.59
CA TYR A 284 -21.52 17.65 16.95
C TYR A 284 -22.24 17.30 18.25
N ILE A 285 -21.96 18.05 19.31
CA ILE A 285 -22.57 17.91 20.63
C ILE A 285 -23.47 19.12 20.87
N THR A 286 -24.78 18.91 20.85
CA THR A 286 -25.74 19.95 21.28
C THR A 286 -26.02 19.77 22.76
N LEU A 287 -25.86 20.84 23.53
CA LEU A 287 -26.16 20.86 24.97
C LEU A 287 -27.62 21.24 25.22
N LYS A 288 -28.10 20.97 26.44
CA LYS A 288 -29.47 21.28 26.87
C LYS A 288 -29.77 22.78 26.89
N ASP A 289 -28.75 23.62 27.07
CA ASP A 289 -28.85 25.08 26.98
C ASP A 289 -28.94 25.60 25.53
N GLY A 290 -28.86 24.70 24.53
CA GLY A 290 -28.93 25.03 23.11
C GLY A 290 -27.58 25.31 22.45
N SER A 291 -26.47 25.35 23.19
CA SER A 291 -25.14 25.52 22.61
C SER A 291 -24.70 24.29 21.82
N LEU A 292 -23.90 24.52 20.77
CA LEU A 292 -23.35 23.48 19.91
C LEU A 292 -21.82 23.50 19.98
N GLN A 293 -21.23 22.36 20.32
CA GLN A 293 -19.80 22.13 20.29
C GLN A 293 -19.45 21.19 19.14
N ALA A 294 -18.42 21.51 18.37
CA ALA A 294 -17.94 20.69 17.26
C ALA A 294 -16.45 20.38 17.46
N GLY A 295 -16.10 19.11 17.61
CA GLY A 295 -14.71 18.71 17.85
C GLY A 295 -14.50 17.21 17.80
N ILE A 296 -13.30 16.78 18.18
CA ILE A 296 -12.91 15.38 18.26
C ILE A 296 -12.92 14.95 19.73
N ILE A 297 -13.46 13.77 20.04
CA ILE A 297 -13.46 13.24 21.41
C ILE A 297 -12.05 12.76 21.75
N SER A 298 -11.40 13.44 22.69
CA SER A 298 -10.05 13.08 23.17
C SER A 298 -10.07 12.20 24.42
N ALA A 299 -11.14 12.29 25.21
CA ALA A 299 -11.38 11.43 26.38
C ALA A 299 -12.88 11.33 26.66
N GLU A 300 -13.33 10.19 27.18
CA GLU A 300 -14.70 10.00 27.64
C GLU A 300 -14.70 9.05 28.84
N ASN A 301 -15.39 9.40 29.92
CA ASN A 301 -15.63 8.54 31.08
C ASN A 301 -17.13 8.49 31.40
N GLU A 302 -17.51 7.95 32.56
CA GLU A 302 -18.93 7.76 32.92
C GLU A 302 -19.70 9.08 33.04
N SER A 303 -19.04 10.16 33.48
CA SER A 303 -19.69 11.44 33.81
C SER A 303 -19.36 12.57 32.83
N THR A 304 -18.23 12.49 32.12
CA THR A 304 -17.70 13.59 31.30
C THR A 304 -17.22 13.12 29.94
N LEU A 305 -17.26 14.05 28.98
CA LEU A 305 -16.71 13.92 27.64
C LEU A 305 -15.80 15.12 27.36
N THR A 306 -14.59 14.88 26.86
CA THR A 306 -13.62 15.92 26.52
C THR A 306 -13.48 16.03 25.01
N LEU A 307 -13.65 17.25 24.49
CA LEU A 307 -13.50 17.58 23.07
C LEU A 307 -12.23 18.38 22.83
N LYS A 308 -11.45 17.96 21.83
CA LYS A 308 -10.49 18.83 21.14
C LYS A 308 -11.25 19.61 20.08
N VAL A 309 -11.41 20.90 20.31
CA VAL A 309 -12.09 21.84 19.40
C VAL A 309 -11.02 22.61 18.61
N PRO A 310 -11.06 22.61 17.27
CA PRO A 310 -10.11 23.37 16.45
C PRO A 310 -10.11 24.85 16.80
N GLY A 311 -8.92 25.42 16.98
CA GLY A 311 -8.75 26.83 17.35
C GLY A 311 -9.04 27.14 18.83
N ALA A 312 -9.51 26.18 19.63
CA ALA A 312 -9.64 26.36 21.07
C ALA A 312 -8.25 26.27 21.75
N PRO A 313 -7.96 27.11 22.76
CA PRO A 313 -6.68 27.10 23.46
C PRO A 313 -6.48 25.86 24.35
N ALA A 314 -7.57 25.18 24.71
CA ALA A 314 -7.55 23.97 25.52
C ALA A 314 -8.74 23.06 25.16
N PRO A 315 -8.67 21.75 25.48
CA PRO A 315 -9.82 20.85 25.34
C PRO A 315 -11.03 21.31 26.18
N VAL A 316 -12.23 21.13 25.62
CA VAL A 316 -13.51 21.47 26.26
C VAL A 316 -14.03 20.24 26.99
N VAL A 317 -14.27 20.34 28.30
CA VAL A 317 -14.86 19.26 29.10
C VAL A 317 -16.36 19.52 29.27
N ILE A 318 -17.17 18.52 28.93
CA ILE A 318 -18.64 18.57 28.92
C ILE A 318 -19.17 17.49 29.86
N ALA A 319 -20.02 17.85 30.81
CA ALA A 319 -20.74 16.89 31.62
C ALA A 319 -21.81 16.18 30.77
N LYS A 320 -21.87 14.85 30.81
CA LYS A 320 -22.72 14.05 29.93
C LYS A 320 -24.22 14.28 30.18
N ASP A 321 -24.59 14.67 31.39
CA ASP A 321 -25.96 15.05 31.75
C ASP A 321 -26.42 16.37 31.10
N GLN A 322 -25.49 17.21 30.61
CA GLN A 322 -25.79 18.43 29.85
C GLN A 322 -25.96 18.16 28.35
N ILE A 323 -25.59 16.96 27.86
CA ILE A 323 -25.69 16.63 26.44
C ILE A 323 -27.15 16.35 26.08
N LYS A 324 -27.66 17.09 25.10
CA LYS A 324 -28.98 16.85 24.48
C LYS A 324 -28.87 15.85 23.33
N THR A 325 -27.93 16.08 22.41
CA THR A 325 -27.68 15.19 21.27
C THR A 325 -26.20 15.08 20.95
N ARG A 326 -25.81 13.93 20.39
CA ARG A 326 -24.49 13.67 19.82
C ARG A 326 -24.67 13.12 18.41
N VAL A 327 -24.10 13.80 17.44
CA VAL A 327 -24.12 13.38 16.03
C VAL A 327 -22.69 13.24 15.55
N VAL A 328 -22.35 12.07 15.00
CA VAL A 328 -21.06 11.86 14.33
C VAL A 328 -21.17 12.41 12.92
N SER A 329 -20.26 13.31 12.55
CA SER A 329 -20.17 13.85 11.20
C SER A 329 -19.79 12.75 10.20
N PRO A 330 -20.44 12.67 9.03
CA PRO A 330 -19.98 11.82 7.94
C PRO A 330 -18.68 12.36 7.29
N ASN A 331 -18.35 13.63 7.55
CA ASN A 331 -17.18 14.31 6.99
C ASN A 331 -16.04 14.39 8.01
N SER A 332 -14.83 14.25 7.49
CA SER A 332 -13.57 14.45 8.19
C SER A 332 -13.40 15.92 8.57
N LEU A 333 -12.65 16.13 9.64
CA LEU A 333 -12.18 17.46 10.02
C LEU A 333 -11.03 17.93 9.12
N MET A 334 -10.31 17.00 8.50
CA MET A 334 -9.29 17.34 7.52
C MET A 334 -9.97 17.85 6.24
N PRO A 335 -9.66 19.07 5.78
CA PRO A 335 -10.33 19.67 4.63
C PRO A 335 -9.91 18.99 3.33
N GLU A 336 -10.84 18.96 2.37
CA GLU A 336 -10.52 18.54 1.00
C GLU A 336 -9.79 19.66 0.24
N GLY A 337 -9.12 19.30 -0.85
CA GLY A 337 -8.50 20.29 -1.74
C GLY A 337 -7.23 20.95 -1.17
N LEU A 338 -6.57 20.33 -0.20
CA LEU A 338 -5.33 20.83 0.42
C LEU A 338 -4.17 21.03 -0.56
N LEU A 339 -4.20 20.39 -1.73
CA LEU A 339 -3.21 20.57 -2.80
C LEU A 339 -3.69 21.55 -3.89
N ASN A 340 -4.92 22.06 -3.81
CA ASN A 340 -5.46 22.96 -4.81
C ASN A 340 -4.69 24.29 -4.77
N GLY A 341 -4.24 24.75 -5.94
CA GLY A 341 -3.44 25.98 -6.06
C GLY A 341 -1.96 25.81 -5.75
N LEU A 342 -1.49 24.59 -5.46
CA LEU A 342 -0.06 24.28 -5.44
C LEU A 342 0.40 23.82 -6.82
N GLU A 343 1.45 24.45 -7.33
CA GLU A 343 2.15 24.01 -8.53
C GLU A 343 2.99 22.76 -8.24
N GLU A 344 3.34 22.00 -9.29
CA GLU A 344 4.10 20.75 -9.15
C GLU A 344 5.37 20.88 -8.26
N PRO A 345 6.19 21.94 -8.37
CA PRO A 345 7.37 22.10 -7.51
C PRO A 345 7.03 22.24 -6.01
N ASP A 346 5.92 22.92 -5.69
CA ASP A 346 5.46 23.09 -4.31
C ASP A 346 4.90 21.78 -3.76
N VAL A 347 4.16 21.02 -4.59
CA VAL A 347 3.69 19.68 -4.20
C VAL A 347 4.88 18.75 -3.94
N ARG A 348 5.88 18.73 -4.82
CA ARG A 348 7.11 17.93 -4.61
C ARG A 348 7.80 18.31 -3.31
N SER A 349 7.91 19.61 -3.04
CA SER A 349 8.54 20.15 -1.82
C SER A 349 7.78 19.72 -0.56
N LEU A 350 6.45 19.86 -0.55
CA LEU A 350 5.60 19.42 0.56
C LEU A 350 5.74 17.91 0.82
N PHE A 351 5.61 17.08 -0.22
CA PHE A 351 5.73 15.63 -0.06
C PHE A 351 7.15 15.18 0.27
N LEU A 352 8.19 15.90 -0.18
CA LEU A 352 9.56 15.64 0.25
C LEU A 352 9.70 15.85 1.76
N TYR A 353 9.12 16.93 2.30
CA TYR A 353 9.16 17.24 3.72
C TYR A 353 8.33 16.25 4.57
N LEU A 354 7.10 15.93 4.16
CA LEU A 354 6.22 14.97 4.85
C LEU A 354 6.84 13.57 4.94
N ARG A 355 7.67 13.19 3.97
CA ARG A 355 8.29 11.86 3.89
C ARG A 355 9.64 11.76 4.60
N GLN A 356 10.10 12.81 5.27
CA GLN A 356 11.31 12.75 6.08
C GLN A 356 11.09 11.91 7.35
N THR A 357 12.11 11.15 7.76
CA THR A 357 12.07 10.33 8.99
C THR A 357 12.58 11.08 10.22
N SER A 358 13.27 12.19 10.01
CA SER A 358 13.84 13.08 11.03
C SER A 358 13.76 14.51 10.53
N GLU A 359 13.89 15.49 11.43
CA GLU A 359 13.87 16.88 11.03
C GLU A 359 15.02 17.18 10.06
N PRO A 360 14.73 17.64 8.82
CA PRO A 360 15.76 18.02 7.86
C PRO A 360 16.43 19.31 8.33
N LYS A 361 17.77 19.36 8.25
CA LYS A 361 18.57 20.53 8.66
C LYS A 361 18.34 21.74 7.77
#